data_AF-A0A8T4EAY8-F1
#
_entry.id   AF-A0A8T4EAY8-F1
#
_cell.length_a   1.000
_cell.length_b   1.000
_cell.length_c   1.000
_cell.angle_alpha   90.00
_cell.angle_beta   90.00
_cell.angle_gamma   90.00
#
_symmetry.space_group_name_H-M   'P 1'
#
loop_
_entity.id
_entity.type
_entity.pdbx_description
1 polymer ?
#
loop_
_entity_poly.entity_id
_entity_poly.type
_entity_poly.pdbx_seq_one_letter_code
_entity_poly.pdbx_strand_id
1 'polypeptide(L)'
;MSLDTLLVRAKGLYKDRQRIALATFMIVFALTFYAFYVPGIYSLTDEIPSWFSGGWAQGFELVYSFNTVGFFFAFALMAFAYAFWSWAFLPSPATIYTIGVLKGVFGSDIHMKQSIGKRFHLTTREGIEIDVKCRIKQHGTDDWFVYRIQSMPLSSPKLDSIALRHGFSNKAGRIASWVSYDELHSRSLLLLKAIQLASA
;
A
#
# COMPACT_ATOMS: atom_id res chain seq x y z
N MET A 1 27.20 -1.25 -5.13
CA MET A 1 25.99 -0.49 -5.56
C MET A 1 25.61 0.40 -4.40
N SER A 2 25.56 1.73 -4.58
CA SER A 2 25.24 2.65 -3.47
C SER A 2 23.77 2.54 -3.09
N LEU A 3 23.44 2.78 -1.82
CA LEU A 3 22.08 2.69 -1.29
C LEU A 3 21.09 3.58 -2.06
N ASP A 4 21.52 4.76 -2.51
CA ASP A 4 20.71 5.69 -3.28
C ASP A 4 20.30 5.13 -4.65
N THR A 5 21.19 4.38 -5.31
CA THR A 5 20.89 3.76 -6.61
C THR A 5 19.80 2.68 -6.49
N LEU A 6 19.67 2.02 -5.34
CA LEU A 6 18.58 1.05 -5.11
C LEU A 6 17.22 1.74 -5.01
N LEU A 7 17.15 2.89 -4.35
CA LEU A 7 15.91 3.67 -4.20
C LEU A 7 15.49 4.32 -5.53
N VAL A 8 16.43 4.85 -6.30
CA VAL A 8 16.17 5.37 -7.65
C VAL A 8 15.62 4.25 -8.55
N ARG A 9 16.26 3.07 -8.52
CA ARG A 9 15.79 1.90 -9.29
C ARG A 9 14.42 1.42 -8.83
N ALA A 10 14.16 1.40 -7.52
CA ALA A 10 12.85 1.05 -6.97
C ALA A 10 11.75 2.02 -7.42
N LYS A 11 12.05 3.32 -7.44
CA LYS A 11 11.15 4.37 -7.94
C LYS A 11 10.80 4.17 -9.42
N GLY A 12 11.81 3.91 -10.26
CA GLY A 12 11.61 3.59 -11.68
C GLY A 12 10.69 2.37 -11.86
N LEU A 13 11.07 1.25 -11.22
CA LEU A 13 10.29 0.01 -11.27
C LEU A 13 8.85 0.16 -10.78
N TYR A 14 8.61 0.98 -9.75
CA TYR A 14 7.26 1.23 -9.26
C TYR A 14 6.42 1.98 -10.30
N LYS A 15 6.96 3.04 -10.90
CA LYS A 15 6.28 3.79 -11.96
C LYS A 15 6.01 2.93 -13.18
N ASP A 16 6.97 2.12 -13.59
CA ASP A 16 6.83 1.24 -14.75
C ASP A 16 5.75 0.17 -14.51
N ARG A 17 5.73 -0.44 -13.32
CA ARG A 17 4.68 -1.40 -12.94
C ARG A 17 3.30 -0.75 -12.90
N GLN A 18 3.18 0.48 -12.42
CA GLN A 18 1.91 1.21 -12.45
C GLN A 18 1.44 1.48 -13.88
N ARG A 19 2.35 1.87 -14.77
CA ARG A 19 2.04 2.07 -16.20
C ARG A 19 1.60 0.78 -16.88
N ILE A 20 2.32 -0.32 -16.64
CA ILE A 20 1.96 -1.64 -17.17
C ILE A 20 0.59 -2.06 -16.65
N ALA A 21 0.34 -1.93 -15.34
CA ALA A 21 -0.94 -2.28 -14.75
C ALA A 21 -2.10 -1.42 -15.31
N LEU A 22 -1.86 -0.12 -15.52
CA LEU A 22 -2.83 0.78 -16.15
C LEU A 22 -3.08 0.42 -17.63
N ALA A 23 -2.04 0.08 -18.38
CA ALA A 23 -2.18 -0.34 -19.78
C ALA A 23 -2.98 -1.65 -19.88
N THR A 24 -2.66 -2.64 -19.05
CA THR A 24 -3.44 -3.89 -18.95
C THR A 24 -4.88 -3.61 -18.55
N PHE A 25 -5.10 -2.68 -17.62
CA PHE A 25 -6.45 -2.23 -17.24
C PHE A 25 -7.20 -1.67 -18.45
N MET A 26 -6.59 -0.81 -19.26
CA MET A 26 -7.25 -0.27 -20.47
C MET A 26 -7.61 -1.36 -21.48
N ILE A 27 -6.74 -2.35 -21.68
CA ILE A 27 -6.99 -3.47 -22.61
C ILE A 27 -8.15 -4.34 -22.12
N VAL A 28 -8.11 -4.78 -20.86
CA VAL A 28 -9.18 -5.61 -20.28
C VAL A 28 -10.50 -4.85 -20.27
N PHE A 29 -10.46 -3.54 -20.00
CA PHE A 29 -11.64 -2.69 -20.04
C PHE A 29 -12.22 -2.63 -21.45
N ALA A 30 -11.40 -2.42 -22.48
CA ALA A 30 -11.85 -2.40 -23.87
C ALA A 30 -12.46 -3.75 -24.31
N LEU A 31 -11.84 -4.87 -23.94
CA LEU A 31 -12.36 -6.22 -24.22
C LEU A 31 -13.68 -6.49 -23.50
N THR A 32 -13.75 -6.15 -22.23
CA THR A 32 -14.97 -6.28 -21.42
C THR A 32 -16.08 -5.41 -22.01
N PHE A 33 -15.79 -4.15 -22.31
CA PHE A 33 -16.74 -3.25 -22.95
C PHE A 33 -17.25 -3.81 -24.28
N TYR A 34 -16.35 -4.29 -25.15
CA TYR A 34 -16.71 -4.94 -26.41
C TYR A 34 -17.62 -6.16 -26.19
N ALA A 35 -17.22 -7.09 -25.32
CA ALA A 35 -17.94 -8.34 -25.08
C ALA A 35 -19.34 -8.13 -24.46
N PHE A 36 -19.52 -7.12 -23.62
CA PHE A 36 -20.78 -6.87 -22.93
C PHE A 36 -21.71 -5.91 -23.68
N TYR A 37 -21.18 -4.93 -24.41
CA TYR A 37 -22.01 -3.95 -25.13
C TYR A 37 -22.24 -4.28 -26.59
N VAL A 38 -21.28 -4.90 -27.31
CA VAL A 38 -21.46 -5.14 -28.76
C VAL A 38 -22.50 -6.24 -28.99
N PRO A 39 -22.42 -7.45 -28.42
CA PRO A 39 -23.40 -8.52 -28.64
C PRO A 39 -24.78 -8.24 -28.02
N GLY A 40 -24.81 -7.60 -26.83
CA GLY A 40 -26.05 -7.34 -26.08
C GLY A 40 -26.98 -6.32 -26.74
N ILE A 41 -26.44 -5.42 -27.57
CA ILE A 41 -27.26 -4.50 -28.40
C ILE A 41 -27.93 -5.26 -29.55
N TYR A 42 -27.32 -6.33 -30.07
CA TYR A 42 -27.88 -7.11 -31.19
C TYR A 42 -28.93 -8.14 -30.76
N SER A 43 -29.02 -8.49 -29.47
CA SER A 43 -29.93 -9.53 -28.96
C SER A 43 -31.21 -8.99 -28.30
N LEU A 44 -31.49 -7.68 -28.41
CA LEU A 44 -32.78 -7.11 -28.00
C LEU A 44 -33.84 -7.58 -29.01
N THR A 45 -34.47 -8.72 -28.73
CA THR A 45 -35.67 -9.18 -29.45
C THR A 45 -36.84 -8.26 -29.13
N ASP A 46 -37.52 -7.79 -30.18
CA ASP A 46 -38.60 -6.77 -30.17
C ASP A 46 -39.89 -7.11 -29.39
N GLU A 47 -39.96 -8.22 -28.66
CA GLU A 47 -41.21 -8.64 -28.00
C GLU A 47 -41.34 -8.10 -26.58
N ILE A 48 -41.79 -6.85 -26.48
CA ILE A 48 -42.21 -6.22 -25.23
C ILE A 48 -43.56 -6.83 -24.80
N PRO A 49 -43.70 -7.35 -23.57
CA PRO A 49 -44.98 -7.83 -23.06
C PRO A 49 -46.04 -6.72 -23.05
N SER A 50 -47.23 -6.99 -23.58
CA SER A 50 -48.31 -6.00 -23.84
C SER A 50 -48.85 -5.25 -22.61
N TRP A 51 -48.48 -5.67 -21.40
CA TRP A 51 -48.85 -5.04 -20.12
C TRP A 51 -47.84 -4.01 -19.62
N PHE A 52 -46.69 -3.84 -20.29
CA PHE A 52 -45.62 -2.93 -19.90
C PHE A 52 -45.49 -1.76 -20.89
N SER A 53 -45.48 -0.51 -20.41
CA SER A 53 -45.38 0.66 -21.29
C SER A 53 -44.07 0.63 -22.07
N GLY A 54 -44.13 0.50 -23.40
CA GLY A 54 -42.98 0.18 -24.26
C GLY A 54 -41.76 1.09 -24.09
N GLY A 55 -41.95 2.37 -23.81
CA GLY A 55 -40.84 3.32 -23.59
C GLY A 55 -40.04 3.09 -22.31
N TRP A 56 -40.69 2.63 -21.23
CA TRP A 56 -39.99 2.32 -19.96
C TRP A 56 -39.40 0.91 -19.96
N ALA A 57 -40.03 -0.05 -20.66
CA ALA A 57 -39.53 -1.42 -20.82
C ALA A 57 -38.18 -1.42 -21.56
N GLN A 58 -38.13 -0.78 -22.74
CA GLN A 58 -36.90 -0.64 -23.52
C GLN A 58 -35.82 0.16 -22.78
N GLY A 59 -36.22 1.20 -22.03
CA GLY A 59 -35.30 1.98 -21.21
C GLY A 59 -34.67 1.15 -20.07
N PHE A 60 -35.46 0.33 -19.37
CA PHE A 60 -34.96 -0.52 -18.29
C PHE A 60 -34.19 -1.74 -18.79
N GLU A 61 -34.58 -2.36 -19.91
CA GLU A 61 -33.82 -3.48 -20.50
C GLU A 61 -32.46 -3.02 -21.05
N LEU A 62 -32.40 -1.82 -21.62
CA LEU A 62 -31.15 -1.21 -22.11
C LEU A 62 -30.22 -0.82 -20.95
N VAL A 63 -30.77 -0.25 -19.88
CA VAL A 63 -29.99 0.24 -18.72
C VAL A 63 -29.63 -0.90 -17.74
N TYR A 64 -30.54 -1.86 -17.55
CA TYR A 64 -30.44 -3.00 -16.63
C TYR A 64 -30.28 -4.32 -17.38
N SER A 65 -29.68 -4.32 -18.58
CA SER A 65 -29.17 -5.59 -19.11
C SER A 65 -28.16 -6.13 -18.10
N PHE A 66 -28.17 -7.45 -17.84
CA PHE A 66 -27.19 -8.13 -16.97
C PHE A 66 -25.73 -7.75 -17.31
N ASN A 67 -25.51 -7.28 -18.54
CA ASN A 67 -24.24 -6.77 -19.05
C ASN A 67 -23.78 -5.47 -18.38
N THR A 68 -24.67 -4.54 -18.01
CA THR A 68 -24.30 -3.30 -17.31
C THR A 68 -23.80 -3.59 -15.90
N VAL A 69 -24.47 -4.49 -15.17
CA VAL A 69 -24.05 -4.91 -13.82
C VAL A 69 -22.72 -5.67 -13.87
N GLY A 70 -22.57 -6.59 -14.84
CA GLY A 70 -21.32 -7.31 -15.08
C GLY A 70 -20.15 -6.38 -15.42
N PHE A 71 -20.40 -5.34 -16.22
CA PHE A 71 -19.41 -4.33 -16.57
C PHE A 71 -18.95 -3.51 -15.34
N PHE A 72 -19.88 -3.00 -14.53
CA PHE A 72 -19.52 -2.28 -13.31
C PHE A 72 -18.79 -3.16 -12.30
N PHE A 73 -19.20 -4.43 -12.18
CA PHE A 73 -18.52 -5.40 -11.32
C PHE A 73 -17.09 -5.69 -11.82
N ALA A 74 -16.90 -5.91 -13.13
CA ALA A 74 -15.58 -6.10 -13.73
C ALA A 74 -14.70 -4.86 -13.53
N PHE A 75 -15.23 -3.66 -13.77
CA PHE A 75 -14.52 -2.41 -13.53
C PHE A 75 -14.10 -2.25 -12.06
N ALA A 76 -15.00 -2.53 -11.12
CA ALA A 76 -14.71 -2.49 -9.69
C ALA A 76 -13.62 -3.50 -9.29
N LEU A 77 -13.70 -4.73 -9.81
CA LEU A 77 -12.72 -5.79 -9.54
C LEU A 77 -11.35 -5.44 -10.13
N MET A 78 -11.31 -4.81 -11.30
CA MET A 78 -10.08 -4.32 -11.92
C MET A 78 -9.47 -3.15 -11.14
N ALA A 79 -10.27 -2.18 -10.71
CA ALA A 79 -9.80 -1.07 -9.86
C ALA A 79 -9.27 -1.59 -8.52
N PHE A 80 -9.97 -2.57 -7.93
CA PHE A 80 -9.53 -3.27 -6.73
C PHE A 80 -8.20 -4.00 -6.96
N ALA A 81 -8.05 -4.74 -8.06
CA ALA A 81 -6.81 -5.43 -8.40
C ALA A 81 -5.63 -4.46 -8.57
N TYR A 82 -5.84 -3.32 -9.24
CA TYR A 82 -4.82 -2.27 -9.38
C TYR A 82 -4.43 -1.65 -8.03
N ALA A 83 -5.42 -1.30 -7.21
CA ALA A 83 -5.20 -0.76 -5.87
C ALA A 83 -4.48 -1.76 -4.97
N PHE A 84 -4.90 -3.02 -5.00
CA PHE A 84 -4.29 -4.13 -4.28
C PHE A 84 -2.84 -4.31 -4.69
N TRP A 85 -2.53 -4.38 -5.99
CA TRP A 85 -1.15 -4.51 -6.47
C TRP A 85 -0.26 -3.32 -6.07
N SER A 86 -0.78 -2.10 -6.20
CA SER A 86 -0.06 -0.87 -5.86
C SER A 86 0.23 -0.76 -4.35
N TRP A 87 -0.63 -1.36 -3.53
CA TRP A 87 -0.53 -1.38 -2.08
C TRP A 87 0.30 -2.55 -1.53
N ALA A 88 0.04 -3.77 -2.02
CA ALA A 88 0.56 -5.02 -1.49
C ALA A 88 2.06 -5.21 -1.76
N PHE A 89 2.58 -4.65 -2.86
CA PHE A 89 3.95 -4.91 -3.28
C PHE A 89 4.87 -3.72 -3.06
N LEU A 90 5.98 -3.98 -2.37
CA LEU A 90 7.15 -3.11 -2.36
C LEU A 90 8.12 -3.60 -3.46
N PRO A 91 8.65 -2.72 -4.33
CA PRO A 91 9.67 -3.12 -5.30
C PRO A 91 10.88 -3.74 -4.60
N SER A 92 11.39 -4.85 -5.13
CA SER A 92 12.51 -5.60 -4.54
C SER A 92 13.72 -4.72 -4.15
N PRO A 93 14.17 -3.74 -4.95
CA PRO A 93 15.30 -2.88 -4.54
C PRO A 93 15.01 -2.02 -3.31
N ALA A 94 13.77 -1.55 -3.12
CA ALA A 94 13.38 -0.83 -1.91
C ALA A 94 13.29 -1.77 -0.70
N THR A 95 12.88 -3.02 -0.90
CA THR A 95 12.92 -4.05 0.14
C THR A 95 14.35 -4.31 0.59
N ILE A 96 15.28 -4.50 -0.35
CA ILE A 96 16.71 -4.74 -0.07
C ILE A 96 17.32 -3.54 0.68
N TYR A 97 17.04 -2.31 0.22
CA TYR A 97 17.47 -1.09 0.93
C TYR A 97 16.97 -1.10 2.38
N THR A 98 15.67 -1.31 2.58
CA THR A 98 15.04 -1.26 3.90
C THR A 98 15.63 -2.32 4.83
N ILE A 99 15.78 -3.56 4.35
CA ILE A 99 16.41 -4.64 5.12
C ILE A 99 17.86 -4.29 5.47
N GLY A 100 18.62 -3.72 4.53
CA GLY A 100 20.00 -3.31 4.75
C GLY A 100 20.14 -2.26 5.85
N VAL A 101 19.30 -1.20 5.81
CA VAL A 101 19.30 -0.16 6.85
C VAL A 101 18.91 -0.74 8.21
N LEU A 102 17.87 -1.57 8.27
CA LEU A 102 17.41 -2.17 9.53
C LEU A 102 18.46 -3.13 10.12
N LYS A 103 19.11 -3.96 9.30
CA LYS A 103 20.24 -4.79 9.76
C LYS A 103 21.45 -3.96 10.20
N GLY A 104 21.70 -2.82 9.56
CA GLY A 104 22.75 -1.89 9.96
C GLY A 104 22.51 -1.28 11.34
N VAL A 105 21.25 -0.91 11.65
CA VAL A 105 20.89 -0.28 12.92
C VAL A 105 20.75 -1.29 14.06
N PHE A 106 20.02 -2.38 13.82
CA PHE A 106 19.63 -3.33 14.86
C PHE A 106 20.55 -4.55 14.95
N GLY A 107 21.56 -4.62 14.09
CA GLY A 107 22.52 -5.74 14.01
C GLY A 107 22.10 -6.83 13.01
N SER A 108 23.04 -7.71 12.67
CA SER A 108 22.85 -8.80 11.72
C SER A 108 21.92 -9.91 12.23
N ASP A 109 21.78 -10.02 13.56
CA ASP A 109 21.11 -11.12 14.25
C ASP A 109 19.63 -10.87 14.52
N ILE A 110 19.02 -9.89 13.87
CA ILE A 110 17.59 -9.62 13.98
C ILE A 110 16.74 -10.65 13.25
N HIS A 111 15.66 -11.08 13.89
CA HIS A 111 14.61 -11.83 13.22
C HIS A 111 13.66 -10.84 12.55
N MET A 112 13.63 -10.83 11.23
CA MET A 112 12.77 -9.94 10.45
C MET A 112 11.71 -10.74 9.70
N LYS A 113 10.44 -10.46 9.98
CA LYS A 113 9.30 -11.00 9.24
C LYS A 113 8.73 -9.91 8.34
N GLN A 114 8.78 -10.12 7.04
CA GLN A 114 8.08 -9.27 6.08
C GLN A 114 6.65 -9.81 5.91
N SER A 115 5.65 -8.95 6.14
CA SER A 115 4.25 -9.29 5.92
C SER A 115 3.75 -8.75 4.58
N ILE A 116 2.62 -9.27 4.08
CA ILE A 116 1.97 -8.75 2.88
C ILE A 116 1.75 -7.25 3.03
N GLY A 117 2.15 -6.50 2.01
CA GLY A 117 2.25 -5.06 2.08
C GLY A 117 3.67 -4.58 2.40
N LYS A 118 3.77 -3.28 2.64
CA LYS A 118 5.03 -2.56 2.84
C LYS A 118 5.42 -2.58 4.33
N ARG A 119 5.31 -3.72 5.03
CA ARG A 119 5.47 -3.85 6.48
C ARG A 119 6.55 -4.88 6.87
N PHE A 120 7.39 -4.49 7.81
CA PHE A 120 8.49 -5.27 8.37
C PHE A 120 8.31 -5.31 9.88
N HIS A 121 8.23 -6.52 10.43
CA HIS A 121 8.23 -6.75 11.86
C HIS A 121 9.61 -7.24 12.27
N LEU A 122 10.21 -6.59 13.25
CA LEU A 122 11.56 -6.83 13.73
C LEU A 122 11.49 -7.32 15.17
N THR A 123 12.18 -8.42 15.45
CA THR A 123 12.41 -8.89 16.81
C THR A 123 13.91 -8.93 17.05
N THR A 124 14.39 -8.15 18.00
CA THR A 124 15.81 -8.14 18.42
C THR A 124 16.11 -9.31 19.36
N ARG A 125 17.39 -9.61 19.60
CA ARG A 125 17.80 -10.65 20.57
C ARG A 125 17.35 -10.35 22.00
N GLU A 126 17.22 -9.08 22.35
CA GLU A 126 16.75 -8.62 23.65
C GLU A 126 15.23 -8.74 23.80
N GLY A 127 14.53 -9.30 22.81
CA GLY A 127 13.07 -9.44 22.81
C GLY A 127 12.32 -8.16 22.44
N ILE A 128 13.02 -7.09 22.07
CA ILE A 128 12.39 -5.83 21.64
C ILE A 128 11.75 -6.04 20.27
N GLU A 129 10.45 -5.74 20.18
CA GLU A 129 9.68 -5.78 18.95
C GLU A 129 9.46 -4.38 18.36
N ILE A 130 9.70 -4.25 17.04
CA ILE A 130 9.58 -3.00 16.30
C ILE A 130 8.88 -3.24 14.97
N ASP A 131 7.86 -2.44 14.71
CA ASP A 131 7.14 -2.42 13.44
C ASP A 131 7.60 -1.28 12.55
N VAL A 132 7.97 -1.61 11.32
CA VAL A 132 8.36 -0.65 10.28
C VAL A 132 7.42 -0.75 9.09
N LYS A 133 6.70 0.33 8.77
CA LYS A 133 5.80 0.40 7.62
C LYS A 133 6.28 1.42 6.61
N CYS A 134 6.67 0.98 5.43
CA CYS A 134 6.99 1.84 4.30
C CYS A 134 5.71 2.31 3.59
N ARG A 135 5.70 3.56 3.13
CA ARG A 135 4.74 4.13 2.19
C ARG A 135 5.51 4.73 1.03
N ILE A 136 5.02 4.48 -0.17
CA ILE A 136 5.52 5.14 -1.38
C ILE A 136 4.59 6.34 -1.63
N LYS A 137 5.11 7.55 -1.55
CA LYS A 137 4.35 8.77 -1.87
C LYS A 137 4.53 9.09 -3.35
N GLN A 138 3.45 9.42 -4.03
CA GLN A 138 3.48 9.83 -5.45
C GLN A 138 3.60 11.34 -5.64
N HIS A 139 3.17 12.18 -4.68
CA HIS A 139 3.12 13.65 -4.83
C HIS A 139 3.36 14.43 -3.54
N GLY A 140 4.00 15.60 -3.67
CA GLY A 140 4.00 16.69 -2.68
C GLY A 140 5.16 16.72 -1.67
N THR A 141 6.05 15.72 -1.67
CA THR A 141 7.29 15.71 -0.88
C THR A 141 8.44 15.15 -1.71
N ASP A 142 9.66 15.64 -1.52
CA ASP A 142 10.85 15.11 -2.21
C ASP A 142 11.09 13.62 -1.90
N ASP A 143 10.63 13.16 -0.73
CA ASP A 143 10.71 11.78 -0.30
C ASP A 143 9.66 10.88 -0.95
N TRP A 144 10.14 10.02 -1.85
CA TRP A 144 9.34 8.96 -2.46
C TRP A 144 9.07 7.80 -1.49
N PHE A 145 9.99 7.51 -0.58
CA PHE A 145 9.88 6.42 0.40
C PHE A 145 9.85 7.02 1.81
N VAL A 146 8.73 6.82 2.50
CA VAL A 146 8.55 7.29 3.88
C VAL A 146 8.23 6.10 4.76
N TYR A 147 8.91 6.01 5.90
CA TYR A 147 8.81 4.88 6.81
C TYR A 147 8.12 5.32 8.08
N ARG A 148 7.19 4.52 8.58
CA ARG A 148 6.70 4.63 9.95
C ARG A 148 7.42 3.60 10.79
N ILE A 149 8.21 4.07 11.73
CA ILE A 149 8.86 3.24 12.75
C ILE A 149 8.03 3.32 14.03
N GLN A 150 7.76 2.18 14.66
CA GLN A 150 6.87 2.07 15.81
C GLN A 150 7.36 0.99 16.77
N SER A 151 7.39 1.29 18.07
CA SER A 151 7.68 0.31 19.12
C SER A 151 6.46 -0.56 19.46
N MET A 152 6.71 -1.68 20.14
CA MET A 152 5.70 -2.35 20.95
C MET A 152 5.09 -1.40 22.02
N PRO A 153 3.91 -1.72 22.58
CA PRO A 153 3.37 -0.99 23.72
C PRO A 153 4.37 -0.97 24.88
N LEU A 154 4.60 0.21 25.45
CA LEU A 154 5.46 0.44 26.60
C LEU A 154 4.61 1.00 27.74
N SER A 155 4.82 0.48 28.94
CA SER A 155 4.16 0.95 30.15
C SER A 155 5.15 1.80 30.94
N SER A 156 5.20 3.09 30.65
CA SER A 156 6.04 4.04 31.40
C SER A 156 5.26 5.34 31.64
N PRO A 157 5.22 5.86 32.88
CA PRO A 157 4.55 7.13 33.17
C PRO A 157 5.26 8.33 32.52
N LYS A 158 6.52 8.16 32.09
CA LYS A 158 7.33 9.19 31.43
C LYS A 158 7.34 9.07 29.90
N LEU A 159 6.55 8.17 29.33
CA LEU A 159 6.62 7.82 27.91
C LEU A 159 6.46 9.02 26.97
N ASP A 160 5.52 9.93 27.28
CA ASP A 160 5.32 11.15 26.49
C ASP A 160 6.56 12.04 26.47
N SER A 161 7.19 12.24 27.64
CA SER A 161 8.39 13.05 27.75
C SER A 161 9.59 12.42 27.03
N ILE A 162 9.72 11.09 27.09
CA ILE A 162 10.78 10.33 26.42
C ILE A 162 10.58 10.41 24.90
N ALA A 163 9.34 10.19 24.42
CA ALA A 163 9.00 10.27 23.01
C ALA A 163 9.31 11.65 22.44
N LEU A 164 8.85 12.72 23.09
CA LEU A 164 9.07 14.10 22.64
C LEU A 164 10.56 14.46 22.57
N ARG A 165 11.36 14.09 23.58
CA ARG A 165 12.81 14.35 23.60
C ARG A 165 13.56 13.72 22.44
N HIS A 166 13.06 12.60 21.92
CA HIS A 166 13.68 11.88 20.80
C HIS A 166 12.98 12.17 19.46
N GLY A 167 12.02 13.11 19.43
CA GLY A 167 11.31 13.53 18.21
C GLY A 167 10.25 12.52 17.74
N PHE A 168 9.66 11.77 18.66
CA PHE A 168 8.59 10.82 18.41
C PHE A 168 7.27 11.28 19.01
N SER A 169 6.18 10.72 18.49
CA SER A 169 4.86 10.81 19.11
C SER A 169 4.58 9.56 19.93
N ASN A 170 3.94 9.72 21.09
CA ASN A 170 3.32 8.61 21.79
C ASN A 170 1.88 8.46 21.29
N LYS A 171 1.51 7.26 20.82
CA LYS A 171 0.14 6.91 20.45
C LYS A 171 -0.23 5.56 21.04
N ALA A 172 -1.20 5.55 21.95
CA ALA A 172 -1.67 4.33 22.63
C ALA A 172 -0.52 3.54 23.29
N GLY A 173 0.36 4.24 24.00
CA GLY A 173 1.50 3.63 24.68
C GLY A 173 2.63 3.18 23.76
N ARG A 174 2.66 3.63 22.50
CA ARG A 174 3.69 3.27 21.53
C ARG A 174 4.44 4.50 21.05
N ILE A 175 5.75 4.39 20.98
CA ILE A 175 6.61 5.43 20.40
C ILE A 175 6.59 5.23 18.88
N ALA A 176 6.13 6.24 18.14
CA ALA A 176 5.99 6.17 16.70
C ALA A 176 6.33 7.50 16.01
N SER A 177 6.94 7.42 14.82
CA SER A 177 7.12 8.57 13.94
C SER A 177 7.15 8.15 12.47
N TRP A 178 6.85 9.11 11.59
CA TRP A 178 7.09 9.00 10.16
C TRP A 178 8.42 9.66 9.83
N VAL A 179 9.28 8.95 9.11
CA VAL A 179 10.65 9.36 8.80
C VAL A 179 10.92 9.17 7.31
N SER A 180 11.71 10.05 6.73
CA SER A 180 12.22 9.90 5.36
C SER A 180 13.18 8.71 5.27
N TYR A 181 13.52 8.31 4.05
CA TYR A 181 14.51 7.24 3.87
C TYR A 181 15.91 7.66 4.34
N ASP A 182 16.26 8.95 4.22
CA ASP A 182 17.52 9.54 4.69
C ASP A 182 17.63 9.52 6.22
N GLU A 183 16.52 9.80 6.91
CA GLU A 183 16.48 9.80 8.37
C GLU A 183 16.26 8.40 8.97
N LEU A 184 15.94 7.39 8.16
CA LEU A 184 15.56 6.07 8.66
C LEU A 184 16.62 5.48 9.60
N HIS A 185 17.89 5.64 9.26
CA HIS A 185 19.00 5.13 10.06
C HIS A 185 19.11 5.84 11.42
N SER A 186 19.24 7.18 11.42
CA SER A 186 19.41 7.97 12.64
C SER A 186 18.20 7.89 13.56
N ARG A 187 16.99 7.93 13.01
CA ARG A 187 15.75 7.83 13.78
C ARG A 187 15.53 6.44 14.37
N SER A 188 15.94 5.38 13.67
CA SER A 188 15.84 4.03 14.24
C SER A 188 16.76 3.86 15.46
N LEU A 189 17.95 4.48 15.46
CA LEU A 189 18.84 4.53 16.63
C LEU A 189 18.23 5.32 17.79
N LEU A 190 17.62 6.47 17.52
CA LEU A 190 16.92 7.25 18.55
C LEU A 190 15.72 6.51 19.13
N LEU A 191 15.00 5.74 18.31
CA LEU A 191 13.91 4.89 18.78
C LEU A 191 14.40 3.83 19.77
N LEU A 192 15.52 3.16 19.47
CA LEU A 192 16.12 2.19 20.40
C LEU A 192 16.44 2.83 21.75
N LYS A 193 17.08 4.00 21.73
CA LYS A 193 17.40 4.74 22.96
C LYS A 193 16.15 5.12 23.75
N ALA A 194 15.10 5.57 23.05
CA ALA A 194 13.83 5.90 23.67
C ALA A 194 13.16 4.66 24.29
N ILE A 195 13.21 3.50 23.62
CA ILE A 195 12.70 2.23 24.15
C ILE A 195 13.47 1.84 25.42
N GLN A 196 14.80 1.85 25.36
CA GLN A 196 15.67 1.50 26.50
C GLN A 196 15.38 2.38 27.73
N LEU A 197 15.18 3.68 27.53
CA LEU A 197 14.84 4.62 28.62
C LEU A 197 13.42 4.45 29.16
N ALA A 198 12.50 3.95 28.34
CA ALA A 198 11.13 3.71 28.75
C ALA A 198 10.93 2.34 29.40
N SER A 199 11.84 1.38 29.14
CA SER A 199 11.86 0.05 29.77
C SER A 199 12.69 -0.01 31.06
N ALA A 200 13.46 1.03 31.37
CA ALA A 200 14.24 1.19 32.60
C ALA A 200 13.36 1.77 33.73
#